data_AF-A0A7L9BFE4-F1
#
_entry.id   AF-A0A7L9BFE4-F1
#
_cell.length_a   1.000
_cell.length_b   1.000
_cell.length_c   1.000
_cell.angle_alpha   90.00
_cell.angle_beta   90.00
_cell.angle_gamma   90.00
#
_symmetry.space_group_name_H-M   'P 1'
#
loop_
_entity.id
_entity.type
_entity.pdbx_description
1 polymer ?
#
loop_
_entity_poly.entity_id
_entity_poly.type
_entity_poly.pdbx_seq_one_letter_code
_entity_poly.pdbx_strand_id
1 'polypeptide(L)'
;MEVPYDFLNAWNAYMLQGTVAFIGIGFLILLYHEFRIFIIKDLKEKYDYVNLHEIRYFWFAVIAFIAAGFLFFNTLFTEMIHEKGMTWFYVRLFITVSFAIISYFIFYSIIRIYYPRSVEKRLRKIRNKPRKSPEGNIMRKLSEVEEDAHLEDSQIHEEQFHSVDYDVWIDDKTGYKKIEKYMAYQHSEECPECGYFTLKIEREELEKAPTQDETGLFIKHFKCSYCGHREAREQVLAKLSTNA
;
A
#
# COMPACT_ATOMS: atom_id res chain seq x y z
N MET A 1 -37.51 13.15 -32.91
CA MET A 1 -37.44 11.70 -33.19
C MET A 1 -37.81 11.03 -31.88
N GLU A 2 -38.99 10.38 -31.83
CA GLU A 2 -39.45 9.71 -30.61
C GLU A 2 -38.49 8.57 -30.27
N VAL A 3 -38.07 8.49 -29.02
CA VAL A 3 -37.18 7.44 -28.55
C VAL A 3 -38.02 6.19 -28.29
N PRO A 4 -37.74 5.03 -28.91
CA PRO A 4 -38.51 3.82 -28.69
C PRO A 4 -38.51 3.45 -27.20
N TYR A 5 -39.69 3.23 -26.63
CA TYR A 5 -39.85 2.85 -25.22
C TYR A 5 -39.07 1.58 -24.87
N ASP A 6 -39.07 0.61 -25.79
CA ASP A 6 -38.34 -0.66 -25.66
C ASP A 6 -36.82 -0.46 -25.54
N PHE A 7 -36.26 0.54 -26.25
CA PHE A 7 -34.84 0.83 -26.19
C PHE A 7 -34.44 1.34 -24.80
N LEU A 8 -35.19 2.29 -24.23
CA LEU A 8 -34.88 2.87 -22.92
C LEU A 8 -35.10 1.88 -21.77
N ASN A 9 -36.10 1.01 -21.88
CA ASN A 9 -36.30 -0.07 -20.91
C ASN A 9 -35.19 -1.11 -20.95
N ALA A 10 -34.80 -1.56 -22.15
CA ALA A 10 -33.67 -2.47 -22.31
C ALA A 10 -32.37 -1.84 -21.78
N TRP A 11 -32.12 -0.57 -22.12
CA TRP A 11 -30.99 0.20 -21.60
C TRP A 11 -30.95 0.20 -20.07
N ASN A 12 -32.06 0.57 -19.43
CA ASN A 12 -32.14 0.63 -17.97
C ASN A 12 -31.95 -0.74 -17.34
N ALA A 13 -32.51 -1.80 -17.92
CA ALA A 13 -32.34 -3.17 -17.45
C ALA A 13 -30.87 -3.61 -17.50
N TYR A 14 -30.18 -3.39 -18.62
CA TYR A 14 -28.76 -3.73 -18.76
C TYR A 14 -27.87 -2.89 -17.82
N MET A 15 -28.15 -1.59 -17.69
CA MET A 15 -27.42 -0.71 -16.78
C MET A 15 -27.58 -1.13 -15.33
N LEU A 16 -28.80 -1.50 -14.90
CA LEU A 16 -29.07 -1.97 -13.55
C LEU A 16 -28.38 -3.32 -13.26
N GLN A 17 -28.44 -4.26 -14.21
CA GLN A 17 -27.71 -5.53 -14.11
C GLN A 17 -26.20 -5.28 -13.98
N GLY A 18 -25.66 -4.36 -14.78
CA GLY A 18 -24.27 -3.94 -14.69
C GLY A 18 -23.92 -3.32 -13.33
N THR A 19 -24.76 -2.43 -12.79
CA THR A 19 -24.59 -1.86 -11.44
C THR A 19 -24.48 -2.96 -10.39
N VAL A 20 -25.42 -3.91 -10.38
CA VAL A 20 -25.40 -5.02 -9.41
C VAL A 20 -24.15 -5.87 -9.58
N ALA A 21 -23.74 -6.17 -10.82
CA ALA A 21 -22.53 -6.93 -11.10
C ALA A 21 -21.26 -6.22 -10.58
N PHE A 22 -21.09 -4.92 -10.86
CA PHE A 22 -19.91 -4.17 -10.42
C PHE A 22 -19.87 -3.95 -8.90
N ILE A 23 -21.02 -3.75 -8.24
CA ILE A 23 -21.10 -3.74 -6.78
C ILE A 23 -20.65 -5.10 -6.22
N GLY A 24 -21.17 -6.19 -6.78
CA GLY A 24 -20.77 -7.55 -6.41
C GLY A 24 -19.26 -7.76 -6.56
N ILE A 25 -18.69 -7.39 -7.70
CA ILE A 25 -17.25 -7.47 -7.97
C ILE A 25 -16.45 -6.65 -6.93
N GLY A 26 -16.87 -5.42 -6.65
CA GLY A 26 -16.20 -4.56 -5.65
C GLY A 26 -16.13 -5.23 -4.27
N PHE A 27 -17.25 -5.80 -3.80
CA PHE A 27 -17.27 -6.55 -2.55
C PHE A 27 -16.47 -7.85 -2.62
N LEU A 28 -16.54 -8.60 -3.72
CA LEU A 28 -15.75 -9.83 -3.89
C LEU A 28 -14.25 -9.56 -3.83
N ILE A 29 -13.78 -8.45 -4.40
CA ILE A 29 -12.37 -8.04 -4.32
C ILE A 29 -11.95 -7.79 -2.86
N LEU A 30 -12.76 -7.05 -2.09
CA LEU A 30 -12.48 -6.77 -0.68
C LEU A 30 -12.54 -8.05 0.17
N LEU A 31 -13.55 -8.89 -0.05
CA LEU A 31 -13.69 -10.17 0.64
C LEU A 31 -12.55 -11.12 0.32
N TYR A 32 -12.13 -11.21 -0.95
CA TYR A 32 -10.98 -11.99 -1.35
C TYR A 32 -9.71 -11.52 -0.63
N HIS A 33 -9.48 -10.20 -0.57
CA HIS A 33 -8.32 -9.63 0.10
C HIS A 33 -8.29 -9.99 1.59
N GLU A 34 -9.39 -9.78 2.32
CA GLU A 34 -9.47 -10.09 3.76
C GLU A 34 -9.42 -11.60 4.02
N PHE A 35 -10.02 -12.41 3.15
CA PHE A 35 -9.93 -13.87 3.22
C PHE A 35 -8.49 -14.37 3.05
N ARG A 36 -7.74 -13.80 2.10
CA ARG A 36 -6.31 -14.11 1.94
C ARG A 36 -5.50 -13.74 3.19
N ILE A 37 -5.76 -12.58 3.79
CA ILE A 37 -5.10 -12.17 5.05
C ILE A 37 -5.44 -13.10 6.21
N PHE A 38 -6.68 -13.59 6.26
CA PHE A 38 -7.13 -14.53 7.28
C PHE A 38 -6.43 -15.89 7.17
N ILE A 39 -6.23 -16.40 5.96
CA ILE A 39 -5.57 -17.69 5.71
C ILE A 39 -4.09 -17.66 6.13
N ILE A 40 -3.39 -16.56 5.87
CA ILE A 40 -1.95 -16.46 6.15
C ILE A 40 -1.73 -16.51 7.67
N LYS A 41 -1.08 -17.58 8.13
CA LYS A 41 -0.78 -17.80 9.56
C LYS A 41 0.51 -17.11 9.99
N ASP A 42 1.54 -17.19 9.15
CA ASP A 42 2.82 -16.57 9.43
C ASP A 42 2.70 -15.04 9.40
N LEU A 43 3.27 -14.37 10.40
CA LEU A 43 3.14 -12.93 10.56
C LEU A 43 4.00 -12.16 9.56
N LYS A 44 5.13 -12.72 9.13
CA LYS A 44 6.01 -12.10 8.13
C LYS A 44 5.39 -12.19 6.74
N GLU A 45 4.90 -13.36 6.35
CA GLU A 45 4.18 -13.52 5.09
C GLU A 45 2.94 -12.62 5.03
N LYS A 46 2.23 -12.49 6.16
CA LYS A 46 1.08 -11.58 6.29
C LYS A 46 1.47 -10.13 6.08
N TYR A 47 2.59 -9.72 6.68
CA TYR A 47 3.13 -8.38 6.52
C TYR A 47 3.45 -8.07 5.06
N ASP A 48 4.20 -8.96 4.40
CA ASP A 48 4.63 -8.77 3.00
C ASP A 48 3.43 -8.72 2.05
N TYR A 49 2.44 -9.59 2.26
CA TYR A 49 1.21 -9.58 1.48
C TYR A 49 0.46 -8.24 1.62
N VAL A 50 0.26 -7.79 2.87
CA VAL A 50 -0.43 -6.54 3.17
C VAL A 50 0.29 -5.35 2.53
N ASN A 51 1.61 -5.27 2.70
CA ASN A 51 2.43 -4.17 2.17
C ASN A 51 2.33 -4.06 0.64
N LEU A 52 2.35 -5.20 -0.07
CA LEU A 52 2.35 -5.22 -1.53
C LEU A 52 0.94 -5.08 -2.16
N HIS A 53 -0.11 -5.51 -1.46
CA HIS A 53 -1.42 -5.73 -2.08
C HIS A 53 -2.57 -4.89 -1.52
N GLU A 54 -2.50 -4.39 -0.28
CA GLU A 54 -3.64 -3.72 0.37
C GLU A 54 -4.13 -2.50 -0.44
N ILE A 55 -3.23 -1.58 -0.79
CA ILE A 55 -3.56 -0.39 -1.59
C ILE A 55 -4.10 -0.78 -2.97
N ARG A 56 -3.54 -1.82 -3.59
CA ARG A 56 -3.90 -2.25 -4.95
C ARG A 56 -5.32 -2.83 -5.00
N TYR A 57 -5.66 -3.77 -4.11
CA TYR A 57 -7.00 -4.35 -4.09
C TYR A 57 -8.06 -3.34 -3.65
N PHE A 58 -7.73 -2.46 -2.69
CA PHE A 58 -8.63 -1.38 -2.31
C PHE A 58 -8.93 -0.45 -3.49
N TRP A 59 -7.91 -0.10 -4.28
CA TRP A 59 -8.08 0.71 -5.49
C TRP A 59 -8.96 0.04 -6.55
N PHE A 60 -8.77 -1.25 -6.81
CA PHE A 60 -9.62 -1.99 -7.75
C PHE A 60 -11.08 -2.07 -7.29
N ALA A 61 -11.33 -2.25 -5.98
CA ALA A 61 -12.69 -2.21 -5.44
C ALA A 61 -13.34 -0.83 -5.65
N VAL A 62 -12.60 0.26 -5.43
CA VAL A 62 -13.09 1.62 -5.65
C VAL A 62 -13.39 1.89 -7.13
N ILE A 63 -12.56 1.45 -8.06
CA ILE A 63 -12.86 1.54 -9.50
C ILE A 63 -14.16 0.80 -9.82
N ALA A 64 -14.38 -0.39 -9.26
CA ALA A 64 -15.62 -1.14 -9.45
C ALA A 64 -16.84 -0.36 -8.92
N PHE A 65 -16.73 0.29 -7.75
CA PHE A 65 -17.81 1.13 -7.22
C PHE A 65 -18.05 2.41 -8.03
N ILE A 66 -17.01 3.04 -8.58
CA ILE A 66 -17.17 4.19 -9.50
C ILE A 66 -17.91 3.73 -10.76
N ALA A 67 -17.54 2.58 -11.34
CA ALA A 67 -18.23 2.01 -12.49
C ALA A 67 -19.69 1.67 -12.17
N ALA A 68 -19.97 1.08 -11.00
CA ALA A 68 -21.34 0.82 -10.56
C ALA A 68 -22.17 2.11 -10.43
N GLY A 69 -21.59 3.16 -9.84
CA GLY A 69 -22.22 4.47 -9.71
C GLY A 69 -22.50 5.09 -11.08
N PHE A 70 -21.54 5.05 -12.01
CA PHE A 70 -21.71 5.51 -13.38
C PHE A 70 -22.91 4.84 -14.08
N LEU A 71 -23.01 3.51 -13.99
CA LEU A 71 -24.11 2.75 -14.59
C LEU A 71 -25.45 3.07 -13.91
N PHE A 72 -25.46 3.20 -12.58
CA PHE A 72 -26.67 3.52 -11.81
C PHE A 72 -27.21 4.91 -12.13
N PHE A 73 -26.35 5.94 -12.17
CA PHE A 73 -26.79 7.28 -12.53
C PHE A 73 -27.30 7.36 -13.98
N ASN A 74 -26.87 6.45 -14.85
CA ASN A 74 -27.40 6.31 -16.20
C ASN A 74 -28.79 5.64 -16.29
N THR A 75 -29.37 5.15 -15.18
CA THR A 75 -30.78 4.71 -15.13
C THR A 75 -31.72 5.80 -14.65
N LEU A 76 -31.19 6.86 -14.02
CA LEU A 76 -32.00 7.96 -13.50
C LEU A 76 -32.50 8.88 -14.62
N PHE A 77 -33.59 9.59 -14.33
CA PHE A 77 -34.20 10.61 -15.19
C PHE A 77 -34.55 10.14 -16.62
N THR A 78 -34.86 8.85 -16.78
CA THR A 78 -35.28 8.30 -18.08
C THR A 78 -36.56 8.96 -18.60
N GLU A 79 -37.47 9.34 -17.71
CA GLU A 79 -38.70 10.08 -18.07
C GLU A 79 -38.41 11.40 -18.80
N MET A 80 -37.34 12.12 -18.43
CA MET A 80 -36.96 13.35 -19.13
C MET A 80 -36.49 13.09 -20.57
N ILE A 81 -36.04 11.89 -20.88
CA ILE A 81 -35.64 11.50 -22.25
C ILE A 81 -36.87 11.23 -23.11
N HIS A 82 -37.94 10.69 -22.52
CA HIS A 82 -39.22 10.55 -23.20
C HIS A 82 -39.84 11.91 -23.52
N GLU A 83 -39.82 12.85 -22.58
CA GLU A 83 -40.43 14.17 -22.76
C GLU A 83 -39.61 15.11 -23.67
N LYS A 84 -38.28 15.11 -23.54
CA LYS A 84 -37.40 16.11 -24.18
C LYS A 84 -36.52 15.54 -25.29
N GLY A 85 -36.64 14.24 -25.58
CA GLY A 85 -35.95 13.54 -26.66
C GLY A 85 -34.49 13.18 -26.39
N MET A 86 -33.82 12.67 -27.43
CA MET A 86 -32.45 12.13 -27.36
C MET A 86 -31.38 13.11 -26.87
N THR A 87 -31.60 14.42 -26.95
CA THR A 87 -30.66 15.42 -26.42
C THR A 87 -30.39 15.19 -24.93
N TRP A 88 -31.43 14.85 -24.16
CA TRP A 88 -31.28 14.57 -22.72
C TRP A 88 -30.53 13.28 -22.42
N PHE A 89 -30.56 12.30 -23.33
CA PHE A 89 -29.72 11.11 -23.22
C PHE A 89 -28.22 11.47 -23.26
N TYR A 90 -27.81 12.31 -24.21
CA TYR A 90 -26.42 12.75 -24.32
C TYR A 90 -26.00 13.66 -23.16
N VAL A 91 -26.89 14.55 -22.70
CA VAL A 91 -26.64 15.39 -21.53
C VAL A 91 -26.43 14.53 -20.28
N ARG A 92 -27.28 13.51 -20.05
CA ARG A 92 -27.11 12.56 -18.95
C ARG A 92 -25.78 11.80 -19.04
N LEU A 93 -25.45 11.28 -20.22
CA LEU A 93 -24.20 10.56 -20.44
C LEU A 93 -22.99 11.46 -20.14
N PHE A 94 -23.01 12.70 -20.64
CA PHE A 94 -21.95 13.68 -20.40
C PHE A 94 -21.78 13.99 -18.90
N ILE A 95 -22.88 14.23 -18.19
CA ILE A 95 -22.87 14.52 -16.76
C ILE A 95 -22.31 13.31 -15.99
N THR A 96 -22.78 12.10 -16.27
CA THR A 96 -22.34 10.89 -15.56
C THR A 96 -20.88 10.54 -15.83
N VAL A 97 -20.39 10.70 -17.06
CA VAL A 97 -18.96 10.55 -17.38
C VAL A 97 -18.13 11.60 -16.61
N SER A 98 -18.57 12.85 -16.58
CA SER A 98 -17.86 13.92 -15.87
C SER A 98 -17.76 13.63 -14.38
N PHE A 99 -18.86 13.20 -13.74
CA PHE A 99 -18.85 12.80 -12.34
C PHE A 99 -17.96 11.57 -12.09
N ALA A 100 -17.96 10.58 -12.98
CA ALA A 100 -17.08 9.41 -12.83
C ALA A 100 -15.60 9.79 -12.87
N ILE A 101 -15.20 10.69 -13.78
CA ILE A 101 -13.83 11.22 -13.87
C ILE A 101 -13.47 11.99 -12.60
N ILE A 102 -14.36 12.88 -12.13
CA ILE A 102 -14.14 13.64 -10.89
C ILE A 102 -13.98 12.69 -9.70
N SER A 103 -14.88 11.71 -9.55
CA SER A 103 -14.80 10.69 -8.51
C SER A 103 -13.49 9.90 -8.59
N TYR A 104 -13.04 9.52 -9.79
CA TYR A 104 -11.76 8.85 -9.98
C TYR A 104 -10.60 9.66 -9.40
N PHE A 105 -10.48 10.94 -9.75
CA PHE A 105 -9.39 11.78 -9.24
C PHE A 105 -9.48 12.02 -7.72
N ILE A 106 -10.69 12.22 -7.18
CA ILE A 106 -10.91 12.38 -5.74
C ILE A 106 -10.46 11.14 -5.00
N PHE A 107 -10.97 9.96 -5.36
CA PHE A 107 -10.63 8.72 -4.69
C PHE A 107 -9.16 8.33 -4.89
N TYR A 108 -8.62 8.55 -6.09
CA TYR A 108 -7.19 8.33 -6.36
C TYR A 108 -6.32 9.15 -5.41
N SER A 109 -6.65 10.43 -5.24
CA SER A 109 -5.93 11.34 -4.34
C SER A 109 -6.06 10.89 -2.89
N ILE A 110 -7.27 10.55 -2.44
CA ILE A 110 -7.52 10.06 -1.08
C ILE A 110 -6.67 8.81 -0.79
N ILE A 111 -6.71 7.83 -1.69
CA ILE A 111 -6.01 6.55 -1.51
C ILE A 111 -4.50 6.73 -1.59
N ARG A 112 -3.98 7.57 -2.48
CA ARG A 112 -2.54 7.72 -2.64
C ARG A 112 -1.89 8.59 -1.57
N ILE A 113 -2.64 9.51 -0.97
CA ILE A 113 -2.11 10.52 -0.04
C ILE A 113 -2.40 10.16 1.42
N TYR A 114 -3.64 9.78 1.75
CA TYR A 114 -4.08 9.61 3.14
C TYR A 114 -4.04 8.16 3.61
N TYR A 115 -4.33 7.22 2.72
CA TYR A 115 -4.38 5.79 3.07
C TYR A 115 -3.03 5.18 3.47
N PRO A 116 -1.85 5.60 2.94
CA PRO A 116 -0.55 5.03 3.35
C PRO A 116 -0.30 5.11 4.85
N ARG A 117 -0.75 6.18 5.52
CA ARG A 117 -0.65 6.32 6.99
C ARG A 117 -1.39 5.21 7.74
N SER A 118 -2.53 4.75 7.21
CA SER A 118 -3.31 3.68 7.81
C SER A 118 -2.68 2.31 7.56
N VAL A 119 -2.15 2.09 6.36
CA VAL A 119 -1.40 0.87 6.00
C VAL A 119 -0.17 0.75 6.89
N GLU A 120 0.61 1.81 7.07
CA GLU A 120 1.82 1.78 7.90
C GLU A 120 1.50 1.46 9.37
N LYS A 121 0.39 1.99 9.91
CA LYS A 121 -0.10 1.61 11.25
C LYS A 121 -0.47 0.13 11.34
N ARG A 122 -1.10 -0.43 10.29
CA ARG A 122 -1.46 -1.86 10.22
C ARG A 122 -0.20 -2.72 10.15
N LEU A 123 0.75 -2.36 9.29
CA LEU A 123 2.04 -3.03 9.13
C LEU A 123 2.83 -3.05 10.45
N ARG A 124 2.96 -1.91 11.12
CA ARG A 124 3.63 -1.82 12.43
C ARG A 124 2.98 -2.72 13.48
N LYS A 125 1.64 -2.81 13.50
CA LYS A 125 0.92 -3.71 14.40
C LYS A 125 1.20 -5.19 14.09
N ILE A 126 1.36 -5.54 12.82
CA ILE A 126 1.73 -6.91 12.40
C ILE A 126 3.20 -7.19 12.75
N ARG A 127 4.13 -6.28 12.44
CA ARG A 127 5.57 -6.40 12.73
C ARG A 127 5.82 -6.60 14.23
N ASN A 128 5.20 -5.81 15.10
CA ASN A 128 5.47 -5.84 16.54
C ASN A 128 4.64 -6.87 17.33
N LYS A 129 3.81 -7.69 16.67
CA LYS A 129 3.03 -8.73 17.36
C LYS A 129 3.94 -9.87 17.82
N PRO A 130 3.89 -10.34 19.09
CA PRO A 130 4.74 -11.44 19.52
C PRO A 130 4.61 -12.71 18.66
N ARG A 131 5.75 -13.33 18.36
CA ARG A 131 5.85 -14.57 17.57
C ARG A 131 5.65 -15.77 18.49
N LYS A 132 5.35 -16.93 17.89
CA LYS A 132 5.31 -18.21 18.60
C LYS A 132 6.42 -19.11 18.08
N SER A 133 7.17 -19.72 18.99
CA SER A 133 8.16 -20.74 18.64
C SER A 133 7.46 -22.03 18.18
N PRO A 134 8.19 -22.96 17.54
CA PRO A 134 7.63 -24.28 17.18
C PRO A 134 7.04 -25.04 18.37
N GLU A 135 7.56 -24.79 19.58
CA GLU A 135 7.06 -25.36 20.83
C GLU A 135 5.84 -24.60 21.42
N GLY A 136 5.44 -23.51 20.79
CA GLY A 136 4.27 -22.71 21.18
C GLY A 136 4.55 -21.63 22.22
N ASN A 137 5.80 -21.43 22.65
CA ASN A 137 6.18 -20.36 23.56
C ASN A 137 6.09 -19.00 22.85
N ILE A 138 5.82 -17.94 23.62
CA ILE A 138 5.83 -16.57 23.13
C ILE A 138 7.28 -16.10 23.02
N MET A 139 7.66 -15.62 21.84
CA MET A 139 8.99 -15.10 21.58
C MET A 139 9.06 -13.60 21.91
N ARG A 140 10.21 -13.17 22.40
CA ARG A 140 10.56 -11.76 22.64
C ARG A 140 11.31 -11.21 21.43
N LYS A 141 10.96 -10.00 20.99
CA LYS A 141 11.74 -9.26 19.99
C LYS A 141 12.94 -8.65 20.69
N LEU A 142 14.13 -8.87 20.15
CA LEU A 142 15.36 -8.27 20.65
C LEU A 142 15.40 -6.77 20.31
N SER A 143 16.16 -6.01 21.09
CA SER A 143 16.52 -4.64 20.71
C SER A 143 17.65 -4.66 19.68
N GLU A 144 17.82 -3.58 18.92
CA GLU A 144 18.89 -3.44 17.91
C GLU A 144 20.28 -3.81 18.47
N VAL A 145 20.60 -3.36 19.69
CA VAL A 145 21.90 -3.69 20.33
C VAL A 145 22.02 -5.16 20.70
N GLU A 146 20.91 -5.81 21.04
CA GLU A 146 20.89 -7.25 21.36
C GLU A 146 20.92 -8.11 20.11
N GLU A 147 20.38 -7.63 18.99
CA GLU A 147 20.20 -8.42 17.79
C GLU A 147 21.47 -8.59 16.96
N ASP A 148 22.36 -7.60 16.97
CA ASP A 148 23.70 -7.66 16.36
C ASP A 148 24.46 -8.94 16.74
N ALA A 149 24.33 -9.39 18.00
CA ALA A 149 24.99 -10.60 18.50
C ALA A 149 24.46 -11.91 17.87
N HIS A 150 23.31 -11.84 17.18
CA HIS A 150 22.62 -12.98 16.58
C HIS A 150 22.56 -12.95 15.05
N LEU A 151 22.93 -11.81 14.44
CA LEU A 151 23.02 -11.60 13.00
C LEU A 151 24.39 -12.04 12.47
N GLU A 152 24.43 -12.37 11.17
CA GLU A 152 25.68 -12.61 10.46
C GLU A 152 26.34 -11.27 10.06
N ASP A 153 27.66 -11.24 9.91
CA ASP A 153 28.40 -10.05 9.44
C ASP A 153 27.80 -9.47 8.15
N SER A 154 27.30 -10.33 7.26
CA SER A 154 26.63 -9.91 6.01
C SER A 154 25.31 -9.17 6.26
N GLN A 155 24.53 -9.58 7.27
CA GLN A 155 23.25 -8.99 7.63
C GLN A 155 23.44 -7.64 8.34
N ILE A 156 24.40 -7.57 9.26
CA ILE A 156 24.80 -6.33 9.93
C ILE A 156 25.28 -5.30 8.89
N HIS A 157 26.06 -5.76 7.90
CA HIS A 157 26.48 -4.88 6.81
C HIS A 157 25.31 -4.38 5.95
N GLU A 158 24.30 -5.21 5.68
CA GLU A 158 23.09 -4.79 4.98
C GLU A 158 22.27 -3.75 5.78
N GLU A 159 22.18 -3.90 7.11
CA GLU A 159 21.53 -2.91 7.99
C GLU A 159 22.30 -1.60 8.08
N GLN A 160 23.63 -1.65 7.92
CA GLN A 160 24.46 -0.45 7.92
C GLN A 160 24.08 0.55 6.83
N PHE A 161 23.55 0.04 5.71
CA PHE A 161 23.00 0.86 4.63
C PHE A 161 21.51 1.20 4.86
N HIS A 162 20.88 0.61 5.89
CA HIS A 162 19.46 0.71 6.23
C HIS A 162 18.52 0.53 5.03
N SER A 163 18.93 -0.20 4.01
CA SER A 163 18.04 -0.62 2.91
C SER A 163 17.14 -1.76 3.39
N VAL A 164 17.60 -2.44 4.43
CA VAL A 164 17.02 -3.61 5.07
C VAL A 164 17.06 -3.38 6.58
N ASP A 165 15.98 -3.76 7.27
CA ASP A 165 15.98 -3.95 8.72
C ASP A 165 15.77 -5.45 9.00
N TYR A 166 16.51 -6.04 9.92
CA TYR A 166 16.20 -7.34 10.48
C TYR A 166 15.46 -7.17 11.81
N ASP A 167 14.55 -8.11 12.10
CA ASP A 167 14.03 -8.28 13.45
C ASP A 167 14.42 -9.67 13.94
N VAL A 168 15.14 -9.74 15.06
CA VAL A 168 15.44 -11.02 15.71
C VAL A 168 14.43 -11.31 16.82
N TRP A 169 13.77 -12.46 16.72
CA TRP A 169 12.89 -13.01 17.75
C TRP A 169 13.57 -14.19 18.43
N ILE A 170 13.58 -14.20 19.76
CA ILE A 170 14.12 -15.32 20.56
C ILE A 170 13.06 -15.90 21.50
N ASP A 171 13.06 -17.22 21.63
CA ASP A 171 12.37 -17.92 22.71
C ASP A 171 13.35 -18.13 23.86
N ASP A 172 13.22 -17.34 24.93
CA ASP A 172 14.13 -17.36 26.09
C ASP A 172 14.16 -18.73 26.80
N LYS A 173 13.17 -19.62 26.58
CA LYS A 173 13.14 -20.96 27.19
C LYS A 173 13.91 -22.01 26.40
N THR A 174 13.84 -21.94 25.07
CA THR A 174 14.34 -23.00 24.17
C THR A 174 15.59 -22.58 23.42
N GLY A 175 15.89 -21.28 23.37
CA GLY A 175 16.93 -20.70 22.53
C GLY A 175 16.56 -20.64 21.05
N TYR A 176 15.33 -21.01 20.67
CA TYR A 176 14.89 -20.92 19.28
C TYR A 176 14.90 -19.47 18.80
N LYS A 177 15.57 -19.20 17.68
CA LYS A 177 15.64 -17.88 17.06
C LYS A 177 14.91 -17.85 15.71
N LYS A 178 14.23 -16.74 15.43
CA LYS A 178 13.61 -16.44 14.13
C LYS A 178 14.03 -15.05 13.68
N ILE A 179 14.70 -14.96 12.54
CA ILE A 179 15.17 -13.71 11.95
C ILE A 179 14.24 -13.35 10.79
N GLU A 180 13.71 -12.13 10.78
CA GLU A 180 12.76 -11.64 9.76
C GLU A 180 13.32 -10.40 9.05
N LYS A 181 13.36 -10.41 7.72
CA LYS A 181 13.93 -9.34 6.87
C LYS A 181 12.87 -8.36 6.37
N TYR A 182 13.03 -7.07 6.62
CA TYR A 182 12.13 -5.97 6.20
C TYR A 182 12.85 -5.00 5.27
N MET A 183 12.14 -4.47 4.28
CA MET A 183 12.74 -3.60 3.25
C MET A 183 12.35 -2.15 3.50
N ALA A 184 13.31 -1.30 3.87
CA ALA A 184 13.04 0.09 4.26
C ALA A 184 12.43 0.92 3.11
N TYR A 185 12.86 0.70 1.86
CA TYR A 185 12.35 1.42 0.69
C TYR A 185 10.86 1.18 0.41
N GLN A 186 10.26 0.13 0.98
CA GLN A 186 8.83 -0.13 0.82
C GLN A 186 7.98 0.78 1.73
N HIS A 187 8.56 1.30 2.81
CA HIS A 187 7.89 2.13 3.79
C HIS A 187 7.82 3.60 3.38
N SER A 188 6.75 4.26 3.82
CA SER A 188 6.57 5.70 3.66
C SER A 188 6.66 6.41 4.99
N GLU A 189 7.35 7.53 4.99
CA GLU A 189 7.49 8.44 6.13
C GLU A 189 6.65 9.71 5.94
N GLU A 190 6.46 10.44 7.03
CA GLU A 190 5.84 11.76 7.01
C GLU A 190 6.76 12.76 6.29
N CYS A 191 6.25 13.40 5.25
CA CYS A 191 7.00 14.42 4.53
C CYS A 191 7.05 15.71 5.37
N PRO A 192 8.24 16.28 5.63
CA PRO A 192 8.36 17.50 6.43
C PRO A 192 7.75 18.74 5.75
N GLU A 193 7.63 18.73 4.42
CA GLU A 193 7.08 19.87 3.67
C GLU A 193 5.55 19.88 3.61
N CYS A 194 4.92 18.71 3.37
CA CYS A 194 3.46 18.63 3.18
C CYS A 194 2.70 17.87 4.27
N GLY A 195 3.39 17.21 5.21
CA GLY A 195 2.79 16.46 6.33
C GLY A 195 2.14 15.12 5.94
N TYR A 196 2.17 14.73 4.66
CA TYR A 196 1.61 13.45 4.19
C TYR A 196 2.61 12.30 4.30
N PHE A 197 2.10 11.09 4.55
CA PHE A 197 2.87 9.84 4.61
C PHE A 197 3.21 9.34 3.20
N THR A 198 3.99 10.12 2.47
CA THR A 198 4.29 9.89 1.05
C THR A 198 5.78 10.06 0.71
N LEU A 199 6.63 10.28 1.70
CA LEU A 199 8.08 10.37 1.55
C LEU A 199 8.67 8.95 1.53
N LYS A 200 9.37 8.56 0.46
CA LYS A 200 10.01 7.25 0.32
C LYS A 200 11.44 7.39 -0.16
N ILE A 201 12.27 6.37 0.11
CA ILE A 201 13.60 6.25 -0.47
C ILE A 201 13.46 6.12 -1.99
N GLU A 202 14.03 7.06 -2.74
CA GLU A 202 14.07 7.06 -4.21
C GLU A 202 15.35 6.43 -4.74
N ARG A 203 16.49 6.78 -4.13
CA ARG A 203 17.81 6.24 -4.49
C ARG A 203 18.74 6.26 -3.29
N GLU A 204 19.72 5.39 -3.34
CA GLU A 204 20.77 5.25 -2.34
C GLU A 204 22.12 5.36 -3.05
N GLU A 205 23.07 6.07 -2.45
CA GLU A 205 24.35 6.40 -3.05
C GLU A 205 25.47 6.26 -2.02
N LEU A 206 26.50 5.48 -2.35
CA LEU A 206 27.72 5.40 -1.55
C LEU A 206 28.71 6.45 -2.04
N GLU A 207 28.77 7.58 -1.37
CA GLU A 207 29.69 8.67 -1.74
C GLU A 207 31.14 8.33 -1.38
N LYS A 208 31.34 7.73 -0.21
CA LYS A 208 32.67 7.30 0.25
C LYS A 208 32.60 5.89 0.83
N ALA A 209 33.36 4.97 0.24
CA ALA A 209 33.49 3.63 0.80
C ALA A 209 34.28 3.69 2.13
N PRO A 210 33.83 2.96 3.18
CA PRO A 210 34.60 2.85 4.41
C PRO A 210 35.91 2.09 4.15
N THR A 211 37.00 2.56 4.76
CA THR A 211 38.30 1.86 4.78
C THR A 211 38.62 1.44 6.21
N GLN A 212 39.76 0.77 6.42
CA GLN A 212 40.23 0.45 7.78
C GLN A 212 40.54 1.71 8.60
N ASP A 213 40.98 2.78 7.93
CA ASP A 213 41.43 4.02 8.57
C ASP A 213 40.37 5.13 8.55
N GLU A 214 39.45 5.11 7.59
CA GLU A 214 38.48 6.17 7.35
C GLU A 214 37.03 5.65 7.35
N THR A 215 36.12 6.44 7.91
CA THR A 215 34.68 6.15 7.85
C THR A 215 34.16 6.33 6.43
N GLY A 216 33.15 5.54 6.08
CA GLY A 216 32.41 5.73 4.84
C GLY A 216 31.31 6.78 5.00
N LEU A 217 30.77 7.24 3.87
CA LEU A 217 29.64 8.15 3.80
C LEU A 217 28.62 7.60 2.81
N PHE A 218 27.40 7.39 3.30
CA PHE A 218 26.28 6.88 2.54
C PHE A 218 25.16 7.93 2.53
N ILE A 219 24.58 8.17 1.36
CA ILE A 219 23.51 9.15 1.18
C ILE A 219 22.24 8.44 0.76
N LYS A 220 21.17 8.70 1.50
CA LYS A 220 19.81 8.30 1.13
C LYS A 220 19.05 9.47 0.58
N HIS A 221 18.58 9.34 -0.65
CA HIS A 221 17.72 10.34 -1.26
C HIS A 221 16.27 9.92 -1.12
N PHE A 222 15.50 10.74 -0.45
CA PHE A 222 14.07 10.58 -0.31
C PHE A 222 13.34 11.48 -1.29
N LYS A 223 12.18 11.02 -1.74
CA LYS A 223 11.26 11.81 -2.55
C LYS A 223 9.83 11.62 -2.11
N CYS A 224 9.13 12.73 -1.95
CA CYS A 224 7.71 12.74 -1.68
C CYS A 224 6.94 12.52 -2.98
N SER A 225 6.12 11.46 -3.04
CA SER A 225 5.32 11.16 -4.23
C SER A 225 4.16 12.15 -4.48
N TYR A 226 3.86 13.02 -3.49
CA TYR A 226 2.78 14.01 -3.58
C TYR A 226 3.28 15.40 -3.98
N CYS A 227 4.08 16.07 -3.14
CA CYS A 227 4.56 17.44 -3.42
C CYS A 227 5.87 17.47 -4.22
N GLY A 228 6.55 16.32 -4.39
CA GLY A 228 7.83 16.27 -5.09
C GLY A 228 9.03 16.72 -4.26
N HIS A 229 8.84 17.01 -2.96
CA HIS A 229 9.93 17.29 -2.02
C HIS A 229 11.03 16.25 -2.14
N ARG A 230 12.29 16.69 -2.13
CA ARG A 230 13.46 15.82 -2.12
C ARG A 230 14.35 16.22 -0.97
N GLU A 231 14.82 15.23 -0.24
CA GLU A 231 15.81 15.43 0.81
C GLU A 231 16.87 14.34 0.72
N ALA A 232 18.07 14.67 1.18
CA ALA A 232 19.17 13.75 1.31
C ALA A 232 19.48 13.61 2.79
N ARG A 233 19.63 12.37 3.27
CA ARG A 233 20.07 12.07 4.63
C ARG A 233 21.41 11.37 4.53
N GLU A 234 22.43 11.98 5.11
CA GLU A 234 23.76 11.41 5.22
C GLU A 234 23.81 10.43 6.40
N GLN A 235 24.51 9.33 6.18
CA GLN A 235 24.79 8.32 7.17
C GLN A 235 26.29 8.01 7.16
N VAL A 236 26.92 8.19 8.31
CA VAL A 236 28.32 7.84 8.50
C VAL A 236 28.43 6.34 8.71
N LEU A 237 29.16 5.67 7.84
CA LEU A 237 29.46 4.24 7.94
C LEU A 237 30.69 4.05 8.83
N ALA A 238 30.61 3.13 9.79
CA ALA A 238 31.75 2.70 10.59
C ALA A 238 32.90 2.19 9.69
N LYS A 239 34.12 2.30 10.20
CA LYS A 239 35.34 1.78 9.55
C LYS A 239 35.24 0.27 9.40
N LEU A 240 35.89 -0.28 8.39
CA LEU A 240 35.97 -1.74 8.23
C LEU A 240 36.74 -2.34 9.40
N SER A 241 36.17 -3.32 10.09
CA SER A 241 36.88 -4.06 11.13
C SER A 241 37.94 -4.95 10.51
N THR A 242 39.12 -4.98 11.13
CA THR A 242 40.16 -5.96 10.80
C THR A 242 39.79 -7.27 11.47
N ASN A 243 38.88 -8.04 10.88
CA ASN A 243 38.68 -9.42 11.31
C ASN A 243 39.92 -10.22 10.86
N ALA A 244 40.80 -10.53 11.83
CA ALA A 244 41.92 -11.45 11.69
C ALA A 244 41.48 -12.89 11.98
#